data_AF-A0AAE0V3K5-F1
#
_entry.id   AF-A0AAE0V3K5-F1
#
_cell.length_a   1.000
_cell.length_b   1.000
_cell.length_c   1.000
_cell.angle_alpha   90.00
_cell.angle_beta   90.00
_cell.angle_gamma   90.00
#
_symmetry.space_group_name_H-M   'P 1'
#
loop_
_entity.id
_entity.type
_entity.pdbx_description
1 polymer ?
#
loop_
_entity_poly.entity_id
_entity_poly.type
_entity_poly.pdbx_seq_one_letter_code
_entity_poly.pdbx_strand_id
1 'polypeptide(L)'
;MSQLLRHWFLWSTVRQDIEDFVRTCSTCAQTRGSRQLPEGLLEPLPVPRHPWSHISIDFLTDLPNSGGFTAVMVVIDQFSKACKLVPMKRLPTALQTADALFQHVFQNFGLPEDIVSDWGPQFTY
;
A
#
# COMPACT_ATOMS: atom_id res chain seq x y z
N MET A 1 -6.72 27.22 22.90
CA MET A 1 -6.97 26.74 24.28
C MET A 1 -6.20 27.59 25.30
N SER A 2 -4.86 27.54 25.34
CA SER A 2 -4.06 28.28 26.35
C SER A 2 -4.18 29.81 26.29
N GLN A 3 -4.23 30.41 25.09
CA GLN A 3 -4.42 31.87 24.94
C GLN A 3 -5.80 32.38 25.37
N LEU A 4 -6.86 31.56 25.23
CA LEU A 4 -8.24 31.95 25.58
C LEU A 4 -8.47 31.94 27.09
N LEU A 5 -7.98 30.91 27.79
CA LEU A 5 -8.21 30.75 29.23
C LEU A 5 -7.37 31.70 30.07
N ARG A 6 -6.18 32.09 29.61
CA ARG A 6 -5.29 33.04 30.29
C ARG A 6 -5.83 34.46 30.40
N HIS A 7 -6.83 34.83 29.61
CA HIS A 7 -7.42 36.17 29.65
C HIS A 7 -8.40 36.33 30.83
N TRP A 8 -8.98 35.22 31.31
CA TRP A 8 -10.03 35.22 32.33
C TRP A 8 -9.60 34.54 33.64
N PHE A 9 -8.59 33.67 33.58
CA PHE A 9 -8.13 32.92 34.75
C PHE A 9 -6.60 32.88 34.84
N LEU A 10 -6.09 33.12 36.05
CA LEU A 10 -4.67 33.15 36.33
C LEU A 10 -4.37 32.36 37.62
N TRP A 11 -3.74 31.21 37.47
CA TRP A 11 -3.09 30.47 38.56
C TRP A 11 -1.76 29.90 38.05
N SER A 12 -0.90 29.46 38.96
CA SER A 12 0.50 29.11 38.66
C SER A 12 0.66 27.96 37.64
N THR A 13 -0.31 27.05 37.55
CA THR A 13 -0.24 25.82 36.73
C THR A 13 -1.21 25.78 35.54
N VAL A 14 -1.91 26.87 35.19
CA VAL A 14 -2.91 26.92 34.09
C VAL A 14 -2.45 26.23 32.81
N ARG A 15 -1.18 26.44 32.45
CA ARG A 15 -0.62 25.83 31.24
C ARG A 15 -0.52 24.30 31.35
N GLN A 16 -0.03 23.82 32.48
CA GLN A 16 0.18 22.40 32.74
C GLN A 16 -1.17 21.66 32.75
N ASP A 17 -2.16 22.23 33.43
CA ASP A 17 -3.49 21.62 33.55
C ASP A 17 -4.21 21.51 32.20
N ILE A 18 -4.04 22.52 31.33
CA ILE A 18 -4.55 22.48 29.95
C ILE A 18 -3.82 21.41 29.13
N GLU A 19 -2.50 21.30 29.26
CA GLU A 19 -1.71 20.30 28.55
C GLU A 19 -2.08 18.87 28.99
N ASP A 20 -2.28 18.65 30.28
CA ASP A 20 -2.67 17.35 30.84
C ASP A 20 -4.12 16.97 30.47
N PHE A 21 -5.04 17.94 30.47
CA PHE A 21 -6.41 17.74 29.98
C PHE A 21 -6.44 17.35 28.50
N VAL A 22 -5.70 18.09 27.65
CA VAL A 22 -5.65 17.78 26.21
C VAL A 22 -4.96 16.44 25.95
N ARG A 23 -3.97 16.06 26.76
CA ARG A 23 -3.26 14.76 26.65
C ARG A 23 -4.17 13.58 27.00
N THR A 24 -5.05 13.75 27.98
CA THR A 24 -5.95 12.68 28.47
C THR A 24 -7.29 12.65 27.75
N CYS A 25 -7.64 13.70 27.00
CA CYS A 25 -8.88 13.77 26.23
C CYS A 25 -8.87 12.79 25.05
N SER A 26 -9.79 11.82 25.07
CA SER A 26 -9.93 10.79 24.03
C SER A 26 -10.27 11.37 22.65
N THR A 27 -11.17 12.35 22.59
CA THR A 27 -11.53 13.05 21.34
C THR A 27 -10.31 13.75 20.75
N CYS A 28 -9.53 14.46 21.58
CA CYS A 28 -8.30 15.10 21.13
C CYS A 28 -7.27 14.08 20.66
N ALA A 29 -7.12 12.95 21.35
CA ALA A 29 -6.19 11.90 20.96
C ALA A 29 -6.55 11.24 19.62
N GLN A 30 -7.84 10.96 19.38
CA GLN A 30 -8.31 10.33 18.15
C GLN A 30 -8.25 11.25 16.92
N THR A 31 -8.50 12.56 17.11
CA THR A 31 -8.47 13.53 16.01
C THR A 31 -7.07 14.09 15.75
N ARG A 32 -6.14 13.94 16.70
CA ARG A 32 -4.76 14.42 16.55
C ARG A 32 -4.02 13.53 15.56
N GLY A 33 -3.86 14.02 14.33
CA GLY A 33 -2.93 13.45 13.37
C GLY A 33 -1.51 13.41 13.96
N SER A 34 -0.83 12.28 13.79
CA SER A 34 0.58 12.17 14.17
C SER A 34 1.39 13.24 13.45
N ARG A 35 2.24 13.95 14.19
CA ARG A 35 3.28 14.83 13.63
C ARG A 35 4.64 14.14 13.58
N GLN A 36 4.72 12.91 14.06
CA GLN A 36 5.93 12.11 13.95
C GLN A 36 5.98 11.48 12.57
N LEU A 37 7.17 11.48 11.97
CA LEU A 37 7.46 10.61 10.83
C LEU A 37 7.20 9.16 11.25
N PRO A 38 6.77 8.29 10.33
CA PRO A 38 6.63 6.86 10.61
C PRO A 38 7.91 6.35 11.29
N GLU A 39 7.77 5.78 12.48
CA GLU A 39 8.91 5.20 13.20
C GLU A 39 9.26 3.86 12.52
N GLY A 40 10.43 3.79 11.90
CA GLY A 40 10.91 2.60 11.20
C GLY A 40 11.86 2.95 10.05
N LEU A 41 12.90 2.14 9.85
CA LEU A 41 13.68 2.20 8.62
C LEU A 41 12.87 1.54 7.51
N LEU A 42 12.86 2.15 6.31
CA LEU A 42 12.35 1.46 5.13
C LEU A 42 13.20 0.21 4.92
N GLU A 43 12.56 -0.95 4.90
CA GLU A 43 13.21 -2.20 4.52
C GLU A 43 13.10 -2.34 2.98
N PRO A 44 14.20 -2.12 2.24
CA PRO A 44 14.15 -2.22 0.79
C PRO A 44 14.00 -3.68 0.37
N LEU A 45 13.29 -3.89 -0.74
CA LEU A 45 13.20 -5.20 -1.37
C LEU A 45 14.61 -5.71 -1.76
N PRO A 46 14.82 -7.04 -1.76
CA PRO A 46 16.07 -7.63 -2.25
C PRO A 46 16.41 -7.13 -3.66
N VAL A 47 17.68 -6.85 -3.90
CA VAL A 47 18.13 -6.43 -5.23
C VAL A 47 18.15 -7.64 -6.17
N PRO A 48 17.37 -7.62 -7.27
CA PRO A 48 17.32 -8.75 -8.20
C PRO A 48 18.65 -8.94 -8.92
N ARG A 49 19.02 -10.20 -9.19
CA ARG A 49 20.32 -10.56 -9.79
C ARG A 49 20.26 -10.81 -11.29
N HIS A 50 19.10 -11.18 -11.81
CA HIS A 50 18.88 -11.44 -13.24
C HIS A 50 17.44 -11.08 -13.63
N PRO A 51 17.16 -10.88 -14.94
CA PRO A 51 15.81 -10.62 -15.43
C PRO A 51 14.83 -11.69 -14.94
N TRP A 52 13.62 -11.25 -14.58
CA TRP A 52 12.49 -12.09 -14.16
C TRP A 52 12.70 -12.90 -12.87
N SER A 53 13.80 -12.67 -12.14
CA SER A 53 14.00 -13.27 -10.81
C SER A 53 13.04 -12.71 -9.76
N HIS A 54 12.78 -11.41 -9.78
CA HIS A 54 11.89 -10.75 -8.83
C HIS A 54 10.86 -9.96 -9.62
N ILE A 55 9.59 -10.24 -9.39
CA ILE A 55 8.50 -9.58 -10.10
C ILE A 55 7.60 -8.84 -9.11
N SER A 56 7.01 -7.73 -9.55
CA SER A 56 5.90 -7.10 -8.85
C SER A 56 4.62 -7.24 -9.66
N ILE A 57 3.51 -7.57 -9.00
CA ILE A 57 2.22 -7.82 -9.63
C ILE A 57 1.18 -6.88 -9.05
N ASP A 58 0.37 -6.29 -9.92
CA ASP A 58 -0.74 -5.42 -9.54
C ASP A 58 -1.91 -5.57 -10.54
N PHE A 59 -3.10 -5.08 -10.16
CA PHE A 59 -4.27 -5.02 -11.01
C PHE A 59 -4.73 -3.58 -11.20
N LEU A 60 -4.74 -3.14 -12.46
CA LEU A 60 -5.43 -1.91 -12.85
C LEU A 60 -6.89 -2.24 -13.16
N THR A 61 -7.82 -1.63 -12.43
CA THR A 61 -9.25 -1.96 -12.47
C THR A 61 -10.08 -0.77 -12.94
N ASP A 62 -11.39 -0.99 -13.11
CA ASP A 62 -12.36 0.06 -13.44
C ASP A 62 -12.03 0.84 -14.73
N LEU A 63 -11.37 0.15 -15.67
CA LEU A 63 -11.05 0.71 -16.97
C LEU A 63 -12.31 0.76 -17.85
N PRO A 64 -12.38 1.74 -18.78
CA PRO A 64 -13.39 1.74 -19.82
C PRO A 64 -13.41 0.39 -20.54
N ASN A 65 -14.61 -0.13 -20.78
CA ASN A 65 -14.76 -1.41 -21.46
C ASN A 65 -14.12 -1.35 -22.84
N SER A 66 -13.14 -2.22 -23.08
CA SER A 66 -12.50 -2.41 -24.37
C SER A 66 -12.61 -3.88 -24.76
N GLY A 67 -13.53 -4.20 -25.68
CA GLY A 67 -13.73 -5.58 -26.15
C GLY A 67 -14.16 -6.57 -25.05
N GLY A 68 -14.83 -6.10 -24.00
CA GLY A 68 -15.22 -6.91 -22.85
C GLY A 68 -14.17 -7.02 -21.74
N PHE A 69 -13.05 -6.30 -21.85
CA PHE A 69 -12.02 -6.21 -20.83
C PHE A 69 -12.13 -4.88 -20.07
N THR A 70 -12.10 -4.95 -18.75
CA THR A 70 -12.25 -3.80 -17.83
C THR A 70 -11.16 -3.73 -16.76
N ALA A 71 -10.22 -4.69 -16.78
CA ALA A 71 -9.08 -4.72 -15.90
C ALA A 71 -7.82 -5.19 -16.65
N VAL A 72 -6.65 -4.92 -16.08
CA VAL A 72 -5.36 -5.38 -16.62
C VAL A 72 -4.52 -5.88 -15.44
N MET A 73 -4.00 -7.11 -15.56
CA MET A 73 -2.93 -7.58 -14.69
C MET A 73 -1.61 -7.01 -15.18
N VAL A 74 -0.90 -6.32 -14.30
CA VAL A 74 0.39 -5.69 -14.57
C VAL A 74 1.45 -6.50 -13.86
N VAL A 75 2.41 -7.02 -14.62
CA VAL A 75 3.57 -7.75 -14.07
C VAL A 75 4.83 -7.03 -14.50
N ILE A 76 5.63 -6.58 -13.54
CA ILE A 76 6.86 -5.83 -13.79
C ILE A 76 8.04 -6.65 -13.29
N ASP A 77 9.03 -6.85 -14.15
CA ASP A 77 10.34 -7.36 -13.76
C ASP A 77 11.10 -6.27 -13.00
N GLN A 78 11.46 -6.55 -11.75
CA GLN A 78 12.15 -5.57 -10.92
C GLN A 78 13.59 -5.31 -11.39
N PHE A 79 14.21 -6.24 -12.13
CA PHE A 79 15.56 -6.09 -12.67
C PHE A 79 15.59 -5.17 -13.90
N SER A 80 14.92 -5.55 -14.99
CA SER A 80 14.98 -4.84 -16.28
C SER A 80 13.94 -3.74 -16.42
N LYS A 81 12.95 -3.68 -15.53
CA LYS A 81 11.73 -2.86 -15.66
C LYS A 81 10.86 -3.22 -16.88
N ALA A 82 11.08 -4.40 -17.47
CA ALA A 82 10.15 -4.94 -18.47
C ALA A 82 8.77 -5.14 -17.86
N CYS A 83 7.73 -4.83 -18.63
CA CYS A 83 6.34 -4.89 -18.19
C CYS A 83 5.54 -5.83 -19.09
N LYS A 84 4.78 -6.73 -18.46
CA LYS A 84 3.80 -7.59 -19.11
C LYS A 84 2.40 -7.19 -18.67
N LEU A 85 1.58 -6.80 -19.64
CA LEU A 85 0.19 -6.43 -19.44
C LEU A 85 -0.69 -7.58 -19.93
N VAL A 86 -1.59 -8.07 -19.09
CA VAL A 86 -2.54 -9.13 -19.44
C VAL A 86 -3.96 -8.58 -19.28
N PRO A 87 -4.75 -8.45 -20.35
CA PRO A 87 -6.10 -7.93 -20.27
C PRO A 87 -7.04 -8.93 -19.56
N MET A 88 -7.86 -8.41 -18.64
CA MET A 88 -8.79 -9.17 -17.82
C MET A 88 -10.23 -8.66 -17.97
N LYS A 89 -11.21 -9.57 -18.03
CA LYS A 89 -12.62 -9.22 -18.17
C LYS A 89 -13.21 -8.54 -16.93
N ARG A 90 -12.61 -8.79 -15.77
CA ARG A 90 -12.89 -8.24 -14.44
C ARG A 90 -11.72 -8.62 -13.52
N LEU A 91 -11.71 -8.18 -12.25
CA LEU A 91 -10.74 -8.72 -11.30
C LEU A 91 -10.86 -10.26 -11.21
N PRO A 92 -9.72 -10.97 -11.30
CA PRO A 92 -9.68 -12.42 -11.15
C PRO A 92 -9.81 -12.86 -9.68
N THR A 93 -10.11 -14.14 -9.47
CA THR A 93 -9.86 -14.80 -8.17
C THR A 93 -8.38 -15.18 -8.03
N ALA A 94 -7.93 -15.53 -6.83
CA ALA A 94 -6.54 -16.00 -6.61
C ALA A 94 -6.12 -17.14 -7.55
N LEU A 95 -7.01 -18.12 -7.79
CA LEU A 95 -6.74 -19.21 -8.73
C LEU A 95 -6.58 -18.70 -10.17
N GLN A 96 -7.48 -17.80 -10.62
CA GLN A 96 -7.40 -17.21 -11.96
C GLN A 96 -6.15 -16.36 -12.14
N THR A 97 -5.69 -15.68 -11.08
CA THR A 97 -4.42 -14.94 -11.06
C THR A 97 -3.24 -15.90 -11.25
N ALA A 98 -3.20 -17.00 -10.51
CA ALA A 98 -2.14 -18.00 -10.62
C ALA A 98 -2.08 -18.61 -12.04
N ASP A 99 -3.24 -18.97 -12.61
CA ASP A 99 -3.34 -19.50 -13.97
C ASP A 99 -2.81 -18.49 -15.00
N ALA A 100 -3.20 -17.21 -14.87
CA ALA A 100 -2.75 -16.17 -15.78
C ALA A 100 -1.24 -15.92 -15.69
N LEU A 101 -0.66 -15.93 -14.48
CA LEU A 101 0.79 -15.82 -14.30
C LEU A 101 1.53 -16.98 -14.95
N PHE A 102 1.02 -18.20 -14.77
CA PHE A 102 1.62 -19.37 -15.38
C PHE A 102 1.62 -19.27 -16.90
N GLN A 103 0.46 -18.97 -17.50
CA GLN A 103 0.28 -18.91 -18.95
C GLN A 103 1.02 -17.75 -19.61
N HIS A 104 1.06 -16.57 -18.98
CA HIS A 104 1.55 -15.36 -19.64
C HIS A 104 2.96 -14.93 -19.22
N VAL A 105 3.44 -15.41 -18.06
CA VAL A 105 4.73 -15.01 -17.49
C VAL A 105 5.64 -16.23 -17.33
N PHE A 106 5.25 -17.21 -16.50
CA PHE A 106 6.18 -18.27 -16.09
C PHE A 106 6.58 -19.19 -17.23
N GLN A 107 5.66 -19.48 -18.17
CA GLN A 107 5.98 -20.25 -19.37
C GLN A 107 7.02 -19.56 -20.28
N ASN A 108 7.07 -18.23 -20.29
CA ASN A 108 7.92 -17.46 -21.18
C ASN A 108 9.27 -17.11 -20.56
N PHE A 109 9.30 -16.89 -19.24
CA PHE A 109 10.47 -16.32 -18.55
C PHE A 109 11.01 -17.19 -17.42
N GLY A 110 10.32 -18.29 -17.08
CA GLY A 110 10.63 -19.12 -15.93
C GLY A 110 9.90 -18.68 -14.65
N LEU A 111 10.09 -19.45 -13.58
CA LEU A 111 9.54 -19.13 -12.28
C LEU A 111 10.40 -18.06 -11.59
N PRO A 112 9.79 -17.00 -11.02
CA PRO A 112 10.52 -16.03 -10.22
C PRO A 112 10.95 -16.63 -8.88
N GLU A 113 12.01 -16.07 -8.32
CA GLU A 113 12.47 -16.31 -6.95
C GLU A 113 11.59 -15.57 -5.93
N ASP A 114 11.10 -14.38 -6.30
CA ASP A 114 10.29 -13.53 -5.44
C ASP A 114 9.15 -12.84 -6.20
N ILE A 115 8.00 -12.73 -5.53
CA ILE A 115 6.80 -12.08 -6.06
C ILE A 115 6.28 -11.10 -5.01
N VAL A 116 6.23 -9.82 -5.39
CA VAL A 116 5.66 -8.75 -4.56
C VAL A 116 4.30 -8.35 -5.10
N SER A 117 3.27 -8.37 -4.27
CA SER A 117 1.93 -7.88 -4.58
C SER A 117 1.39 -7.05 -3.42
N ASP A 118 0.23 -6.43 -3.62
CA ASP A 118 -0.56 -5.93 -2.49
C ASP A 118 -1.22 -7.09 -1.73
N TRP A 119 -1.89 -6.77 -0.61
CA TRP A 119 -2.63 -7.74 0.20
C TRP A 119 -4.09 -7.87 -0.28
N GLY A 120 -4.32 -7.74 -1.59
CA GLY A 120 -5.62 -7.93 -2.20
C GLY A 120 -6.08 -9.40 -2.15
N PRO A 121 -7.40 -9.67 -2.12
CA PRO A 121 -7.94 -11.05 -2.14
C PRO A 121 -7.65 -11.81 -3.44
N GLN A 122 -7.04 -11.15 -4.43
CA GLN A 122 -6.54 -11.75 -5.65
C GLN A 122 -5.20 -12.47 -5.44
N PHE A 123 -4.53 -12.22 -4.30
CA PHE A 123 -3.24 -12.77 -3.93
C PHE A 123 -3.28 -13.56 -2.63
N THR A 124 -4.27 -13.30 -1.76
CA THR A 124 -4.46 -13.98 -0.48
C THR A 124 -5.69 -14.90 -0.49
N TYR A 125 -5.60 -16.06 0.19
CA TYR A 125 -6.72 -16.99 0.37
C TYR A 125 -7.63 -16.63 1.55
#